data_AF-A0A2Z6PU11-F1
#
_entry.id   AF-A0A2Z6PU11-F1
#
_cell.length_a   1.000
_cell.length_b   1.000
_cell.length_c   1.000
_cell.angle_alpha   90.00
_cell.angle_beta   90.00
_cell.angle_gamma   90.00
#
_symmetry.space_group_name_H-M   'P 1'
#
loop_
_entity.id
_entity.type
_entity.pdbx_description
1 polymer ?
#
loop_
_entity_poly.entity_id
_entity_poly.type
_entity_poly.pdbx_seq_one_letter_code
_entity_poly.pdbx_strand_id
1 'polypeptide(L)'
;MSGTTGERKRDDHDTGSDGDAEAHPPPKKSLKKDSDEDNFDDIVMTEDRNTAKQQQQKYQGVATFLSKYTVGNKFPDAFEHICSMQNWEEDLFITKPENWSPSAVYQATRIFVHNFGATKSQHFFRIVLLPRVRKDIYENNHLNIALYRSLQKALQKPSAFCKGILIPLCESRTCTPREECIVGSIIEKKAFPLLYLWYVNLFF
;
A
#
# COMPACT_ATOMS: atom_id res chain seq x y z
N MET A 1 30.29 0.58 -87.52
CA MET A 1 30.16 -0.20 -88.78
C MET A 1 29.57 -1.53 -88.36
N SER A 2 28.31 -1.87 -88.57
CA SER A 2 27.38 -1.67 -89.71
C SER A 2 25.96 -1.54 -89.12
N GLY A 3 25.05 -0.68 -89.62
CA GLY A 3 24.45 -0.69 -90.96
C GLY A 3 23.13 -1.52 -90.90
N THR A 4 21.94 -0.90 -90.79
CA THR A 4 20.97 -0.58 -91.89
C THR A 4 20.39 -1.85 -92.56
N THR A 5 19.12 -2.07 -92.91
CA THR A 5 17.87 -1.32 -93.12
C THR A 5 16.86 -2.40 -93.58
N GLY A 6 15.58 -2.45 -93.17
CA GLY A 6 14.43 -1.78 -93.81
C GLY A 6 13.21 -2.74 -93.84
N GLU A 7 12.01 -2.27 -93.49
CA GLU A 7 10.89 -1.92 -94.40
C GLU A 7 10.08 -3.13 -94.92
N ARG A 8 8.75 -3.17 -95.04
CA ARG A 8 7.54 -2.33 -94.82
C ARG A 8 6.35 -3.31 -95.02
N LYS A 9 5.21 -3.13 -94.36
CA LYS A 9 3.91 -2.95 -95.05
C LYS A 9 2.83 -2.46 -94.06
N ARG A 10 2.20 -1.37 -94.45
CA ARG A 10 0.99 -0.76 -93.88
C ARG A 10 -0.23 -1.52 -94.40
N ASP A 11 -1.26 -1.64 -93.59
CA ASP A 11 -2.66 -1.53 -94.04
C ASP A 11 -3.45 -0.85 -92.92
N ASP A 12 -4.04 0.29 -93.27
CA ASP A 12 -4.84 1.16 -92.42
C ASP A 12 -6.25 0.56 -92.25
N HIS A 13 -6.77 0.51 -91.02
CA HIS A 13 -8.21 0.71 -90.84
C HIS A 13 -8.49 1.41 -89.51
N ASP A 14 -8.74 2.70 -89.63
CA ASP A 14 -9.23 3.58 -88.59
C ASP A 14 -10.77 3.44 -88.50
N THR A 15 -11.28 3.03 -87.34
CA THR A 15 -12.60 3.44 -86.83
C THR A 15 -12.50 3.49 -85.32
N GLY A 16 -12.27 4.68 -84.77
CA GLY A 16 -12.55 4.97 -83.38
C GLY A 16 -14.06 4.95 -83.10
N SER A 17 -14.44 4.36 -81.98
CA SER A 17 -15.53 4.84 -81.14
C SER A 17 -15.38 4.20 -79.75
N ASP A 18 -14.96 5.04 -78.80
CA ASP A 18 -15.46 5.18 -77.42
C ASP A 18 -16.21 3.96 -76.87
N GLY A 19 -15.71 3.27 -75.85
CA GLY A 19 -15.59 3.83 -74.51
C GLY A 19 -16.76 3.30 -73.68
N ASP A 20 -16.52 2.24 -72.92
CA ASP A 20 -16.78 2.15 -71.48
C ASP A 20 -16.75 0.69 -71.01
N ALA A 21 -15.79 0.44 -70.13
CA ALA A 21 -15.60 -0.81 -69.45
C ALA A 21 -16.56 -0.92 -68.26
N GLU A 22 -17.57 -1.78 -68.33
CA GLU A 22 -18.15 -2.39 -67.13
C GLU A 22 -17.45 -3.73 -66.86
N ALA A 23 -16.25 -3.64 -66.27
CA ALA A 23 -15.69 -4.75 -65.54
C ALA A 23 -16.45 -4.87 -64.21
N HIS A 24 -17.15 -6.00 -64.03
CA HIS A 24 -17.72 -6.39 -62.75
C HIS A 24 -16.68 -6.29 -61.62
N PRO A 25 -17.00 -5.66 -60.48
CA PRO A 25 -16.06 -5.60 -59.37
C PRO A 25 -15.87 -7.00 -58.74
N PRO A 26 -14.64 -7.40 -58.41
CA PRO A 26 -14.40 -8.62 -57.63
C PRO A 26 -14.96 -8.46 -56.21
N PRO A 27 -15.30 -9.56 -55.52
CA PRO A 27 -16.00 -9.51 -54.25
C PRO A 27 -15.14 -8.76 -53.23
N LYS A 28 -15.72 -7.72 -52.62
CA LYS A 28 -15.15 -7.06 -51.44
C LYS A 28 -15.04 -8.10 -50.33
N LYS A 29 -13.84 -8.62 -50.08
CA LYS A 29 -13.49 -9.09 -48.72
C LYS A 29 -13.53 -7.84 -47.84
N SER A 30 -14.64 -7.63 -47.16
CA SER A 30 -14.70 -6.77 -46.00
C SER A 30 -13.67 -7.28 -45.00
N LEU A 31 -12.54 -6.57 -44.88
CA LEU A 31 -11.67 -6.67 -43.72
C LEU A 31 -12.57 -6.48 -42.49
N LYS A 32 -12.73 -7.54 -41.69
CA LYS A 32 -13.06 -7.35 -40.29
C LYS A 32 -11.89 -6.54 -39.72
N LYS A 33 -12.19 -5.31 -39.31
CA LYS A 33 -11.31 -4.57 -38.42
C LYS A 33 -11.38 -5.33 -37.09
N ASP A 34 -10.37 -6.16 -36.83
CA ASP A 34 -10.27 -6.96 -35.61
C ASP A 34 -10.21 -6.00 -34.43
N SER A 35 -11.32 -5.92 -33.70
CA SER A 35 -11.52 -5.15 -32.48
C SER A 35 -11.08 -6.00 -31.29
N ASP A 36 -9.79 -6.34 -31.24
CA ASP A 36 -9.21 -7.16 -30.17
C ASP A 36 -8.47 -6.31 -29.11
N GLU A 37 -8.34 -4.99 -29.29
CA GLU A 37 -7.65 -4.11 -28.33
C GLU A 37 -8.52 -3.71 -27.12
N ASP A 38 -9.85 -3.85 -27.18
CA ASP A 38 -10.75 -3.42 -26.09
C ASP A 38 -10.95 -4.49 -24.99
N ASN A 39 -10.42 -5.71 -25.15
CA ASN A 39 -10.69 -6.83 -24.23
C ASN A 39 -9.54 -7.10 -23.23
N PHE A 40 -8.33 -6.63 -23.51
CA PHE A 40 -7.18 -6.83 -22.60
C PHE A 40 -7.32 -6.00 -21.33
N ASP A 41 -7.70 -4.73 -21.48
CA ASP A 41 -7.87 -3.82 -20.35
C ASP A 41 -9.02 -4.28 -19.43
N ASP A 42 -10.12 -4.82 -19.97
CA ASP A 42 -11.23 -5.33 -19.16
C ASP A 42 -10.89 -6.63 -18.39
N ILE A 43 -10.08 -7.53 -18.98
CA ILE A 43 -9.61 -8.75 -18.31
C ILE A 43 -8.61 -8.41 -17.19
N VAL A 44 -7.64 -7.53 -17.45
CA VAL A 44 -6.67 -7.08 -16.44
C VAL A 44 -7.39 -6.37 -15.29
N MET A 45 -8.35 -5.48 -15.60
CA MET A 45 -9.13 -4.76 -14.60
C MET A 45 -10.06 -5.67 -13.77
N THR A 46 -10.43 -6.85 -14.27
CA THR A 46 -11.26 -7.82 -13.53
C THR A 46 -10.43 -8.77 -12.68
N GLU A 47 -9.26 -9.20 -13.14
CA GLU A 47 -8.29 -9.95 -12.33
C GLU A 47 -7.77 -9.13 -11.15
N ASP A 48 -7.41 -7.87 -11.37
CA ASP A 48 -6.99 -6.93 -10.31
C ASP A 48 -8.10 -6.68 -9.29
N ARG A 49 -9.35 -6.59 -9.74
CA ARG A 49 -10.52 -6.47 -8.83
C ARG A 49 -10.76 -7.75 -8.04
N ASN A 50 -10.49 -8.92 -8.60
CA ASN A 50 -10.70 -10.20 -7.93
C ASN A 50 -9.62 -10.49 -6.88
N THR A 51 -8.35 -10.17 -7.16
CA THR A 51 -7.25 -10.28 -6.19
C THR A 51 -7.44 -9.33 -5.02
N ALA A 52 -7.82 -8.06 -5.28
CA ALA A 52 -8.13 -7.09 -4.25
C ALA A 52 -9.28 -7.55 -3.33
N LYS A 53 -10.36 -8.12 -3.90
CA LYS A 53 -11.48 -8.67 -3.12
C LYS A 53 -11.05 -9.85 -2.23
N GLN A 54 -10.25 -10.78 -2.74
CA GLN A 54 -9.75 -11.92 -1.96
C GLN A 54 -8.84 -11.45 -0.82
N GLN A 55 -7.96 -10.48 -1.09
CA GLN A 55 -7.10 -9.86 -0.09
C GLN A 55 -7.91 -9.19 1.02
N GLN A 56 -8.95 -8.43 0.64
CA GLN A 56 -9.84 -7.78 1.58
C GLN A 56 -10.56 -8.79 2.48
N GLN A 57 -11.11 -9.88 1.93
CA GLN A 57 -11.77 -10.93 2.70
C GLN A 57 -10.81 -11.60 3.70
N LYS A 58 -9.59 -11.90 3.26
CA LYS A 58 -8.54 -12.46 4.13
C LYS A 58 -8.26 -11.56 5.33
N TYR A 59 -8.03 -10.27 5.09
CA TYR A 59 -7.72 -9.32 6.17
C TYR A 59 -8.92 -8.95 7.04
N GLN A 60 -10.16 -9.07 6.55
CA GLN A 60 -11.36 -8.99 7.39
C GLN A 60 -11.45 -10.15 8.40
N GLY A 61 -11.06 -11.36 8.01
CA GLY A 61 -10.93 -12.48 8.93
C GLY A 61 -9.90 -12.21 10.02
N VAL A 62 -8.75 -11.64 9.65
CA VAL A 62 -7.70 -11.21 10.59
C VAL A 62 -8.23 -10.11 11.53
N ALA A 63 -8.98 -9.12 11.03
CA ALA A 63 -9.59 -8.07 11.86
C ALA A 63 -10.44 -8.65 13.00
N THR A 64 -11.31 -9.60 12.65
CA THR A 64 -12.19 -10.27 13.60
C THR A 64 -11.39 -11.03 14.66
N PHE A 65 -10.33 -11.72 14.25
CA PHE A 65 -9.42 -12.41 15.16
C PHE A 65 -8.71 -11.45 16.13
N LEU A 66 -8.13 -10.36 15.61
CA LEU A 66 -7.37 -9.39 16.41
C LEU A 66 -8.22 -8.67 17.45
N SER A 67 -9.51 -8.44 17.17
CA SER A 67 -10.43 -7.83 18.13
C SER A 67 -10.63 -8.66 19.41
N LYS A 68 -10.53 -9.99 19.30
CA LYS A 68 -10.75 -10.94 20.41
C LYS A 68 -9.45 -11.60 20.88
N TYR A 69 -8.30 -11.13 20.39
CA TYR A 69 -7.02 -11.79 20.66
C TYR A 69 -6.65 -11.76 22.14
N THR A 70 -6.26 -12.92 22.65
CA THR A 70 -5.74 -13.12 24.00
C THR A 70 -4.33 -13.69 23.96
N VAL A 71 -3.54 -13.42 25.01
CA VAL A 71 -2.17 -13.92 25.12
C VAL A 71 -2.18 -15.44 25.17
N GLY A 72 -1.34 -16.09 24.34
CA GLY A 72 -1.23 -17.55 24.26
C GLY A 72 -1.69 -18.12 22.92
N ASN A 73 -2.58 -17.43 22.21
CA ASN A 73 -2.98 -17.84 20.87
C ASN A 73 -1.88 -17.50 19.85
N LYS A 74 -1.68 -18.40 18.86
CA LYS A 74 -0.78 -18.17 17.73
C LYS A 74 -1.24 -16.91 16.99
N PHE A 75 -0.31 -16.00 16.73
CA PHE A 75 -0.59 -14.79 15.97
C PHE A 75 -0.70 -15.13 14.47
N PRO A 76 -1.62 -14.53 13.69
CA PRO A 76 -1.86 -14.96 12.31
C PRO A 76 -0.67 -14.64 11.40
N ASP A 77 -0.13 -15.65 10.72
CA ASP A 77 0.98 -15.50 9.75
C ASP A 77 0.62 -14.50 8.62
N ALA A 78 -0.68 -14.42 8.27
CA ALA A 78 -1.21 -13.42 7.34
C ALA A 78 -0.93 -11.97 7.75
N PHE A 79 -0.91 -11.67 9.05
CA PHE A 79 -0.57 -10.34 9.55
C PHE A 79 0.92 -10.05 9.41
N GLU A 80 1.78 -11.04 9.68
CA GLU A 80 3.22 -10.86 9.52
C GLU A 80 3.59 -10.52 8.07
N HIS A 81 2.88 -11.09 7.11
CA HIS A 81 3.05 -10.80 5.69
C HIS A 81 2.82 -9.32 5.32
N ILE A 82 2.02 -8.57 6.09
CA ILE A 82 1.83 -7.12 5.90
C ILE A 82 3.16 -6.37 5.95
N CYS A 83 4.15 -6.89 6.71
CA CYS A 83 5.45 -6.23 6.84
C CYS A 83 6.22 -6.12 5.50
N SER A 84 6.00 -7.08 4.60
CA SER A 84 6.71 -7.21 3.33
C SER A 84 5.98 -6.54 2.17
N MET A 85 4.77 -6.06 2.38
CA MET A 85 3.95 -5.44 1.35
C MET A 85 4.42 -4.02 1.03
N GLN A 86 4.23 -3.61 -0.22
CA GLN A 86 4.49 -2.25 -0.67
C GLN A 86 3.45 -1.28 -0.06
N ASN A 87 2.17 -1.64 -0.14
CA ASN A 87 1.04 -0.87 0.40
C ASN A 87 0.62 -1.36 1.80
N TRP A 88 1.60 -1.65 2.67
CA TRP A 88 1.36 -2.21 4.01
C TRP A 88 0.35 -1.42 4.86
N GLU A 89 0.24 -0.10 4.65
CA GLU A 89 -0.68 0.77 5.38
C GLU A 89 -2.13 0.48 5.03
N GLU A 90 -2.46 0.42 3.74
CA GLU A 90 -3.81 0.10 3.25
C GLU A 90 -4.26 -1.26 3.78
N ASP A 91 -3.39 -2.26 3.66
CA ASP A 91 -3.64 -3.61 4.15
C ASP A 91 -3.81 -3.66 5.67
N LEU A 92 -3.03 -2.86 6.41
CA LEU A 92 -3.17 -2.72 7.85
C LEU A 92 -4.55 -2.18 8.22
N PHE A 93 -5.03 -1.15 7.52
CA PHE A 93 -6.31 -0.52 7.84
C PHE A 93 -7.52 -1.42 7.53
N ILE A 94 -7.41 -2.37 6.59
CA ILE A 94 -8.44 -3.41 6.41
C ILE A 94 -8.64 -4.22 7.70
N THR A 95 -7.56 -4.42 8.47
CA THR A 95 -7.62 -5.16 9.74
C THR A 95 -8.20 -4.37 10.92
N LYS A 96 -8.63 -3.12 10.71
CA LYS A 96 -9.32 -2.27 11.71
C LYS A 96 -8.54 -2.10 13.03
N PRO A 97 -7.35 -1.46 13.00
CA PRO A 97 -6.47 -1.30 14.16
C PRO A 97 -7.12 -0.65 15.39
N GLU A 98 -8.13 0.19 15.19
CA GLU A 98 -8.92 0.82 16.23
C GLU A 98 -9.69 -0.19 17.11
N ASN A 99 -9.99 -1.37 16.56
CA ASN A 99 -10.79 -2.42 17.20
C ASN A 99 -9.96 -3.59 17.75
N TRP A 100 -8.64 -3.59 17.58
CA TRP A 100 -7.79 -4.66 18.11
C TRP A 100 -7.86 -4.75 19.63
N SER A 101 -7.68 -5.93 20.21
CA SER A 101 -7.49 -6.04 21.64
C SER A 101 -6.16 -5.39 22.08
N PRO A 102 -6.01 -4.92 23.33
CA PRO A 102 -4.73 -4.40 23.84
C PRO A 102 -3.56 -5.39 23.66
N SER A 103 -3.84 -6.69 23.82
CA SER A 103 -2.88 -7.77 23.61
C SER A 103 -2.46 -7.91 22.13
N ALA A 104 -3.39 -7.70 21.19
CA ALA A 104 -3.09 -7.71 19.76
C ALA A 104 -2.20 -6.53 19.38
N VAL A 105 -2.47 -5.32 19.92
CA VAL A 105 -1.63 -4.14 19.72
C VAL A 105 -0.19 -4.41 20.16
N TYR A 106 0.00 -5.10 21.29
CA TYR A 106 1.33 -5.49 21.75
C TYR A 106 2.05 -6.43 20.78
N GLN A 107 1.38 -7.48 20.31
CA GLN A 107 2.00 -8.42 19.36
C GLN A 107 2.30 -7.75 18.02
N ALA A 108 1.35 -6.98 17.48
CA ALA A 108 1.55 -6.20 16.27
C ALA A 108 2.74 -5.25 16.40
N THR A 109 2.84 -4.54 17.53
CA THR A 109 3.98 -3.65 17.81
C THR A 109 5.30 -4.42 17.86
N ARG A 110 5.34 -5.61 18.48
CA ARG A 110 6.54 -6.45 18.48
C ARG A 110 6.97 -6.86 17.07
N ILE A 111 6.03 -7.30 16.24
CA ILE A 111 6.27 -7.74 14.87
C ILE A 111 6.77 -6.57 14.02
N PHE A 112 6.09 -5.43 14.04
CA PHE A 112 6.48 -4.26 13.26
C PHE A 112 7.78 -3.64 13.73
N VAL A 113 8.04 -3.58 15.03
CA VAL A 113 9.36 -3.11 15.52
C VAL A 113 10.48 -4.06 15.08
N HIS A 114 10.23 -5.36 14.95
CA HIS A 114 11.27 -6.28 14.47
C HIS A 114 11.51 -6.13 12.96
N ASN A 115 10.43 -6.09 12.16
CA ASN A 115 10.51 -6.18 10.71
C ASN A 115 10.67 -4.82 10.00
N PHE A 116 10.11 -3.74 10.54
CA PHE A 116 10.16 -2.43 9.88
C PHE A 116 11.46 -1.67 10.13
N GLY A 117 11.87 -0.88 9.13
CA GLY A 117 12.84 0.20 9.30
C GLY A 117 12.28 1.36 10.12
N ALA A 118 13.15 2.28 10.55
CA ALA A 118 12.78 3.40 11.43
C ALA A 118 11.63 4.25 10.87
N THR A 119 11.61 4.52 9.56
CA THR A 119 10.56 5.31 8.90
C THR A 119 9.18 4.65 8.95
N LYS A 120 9.10 3.36 8.58
CA LYS A 120 7.83 2.59 8.64
C LYS A 120 7.35 2.44 10.09
N SER A 121 8.25 2.16 11.04
CA SER A 121 7.89 2.09 12.47
C SER A 121 7.40 3.44 13.01
N GLN A 122 8.05 4.55 12.65
CA GLN A 122 7.61 5.89 13.04
C GLN A 122 6.19 6.15 12.55
N HIS A 123 5.91 5.80 11.29
CA HIS A 123 4.59 5.97 10.71
C HIS A 123 3.55 5.15 11.47
N PHE A 124 3.78 3.84 11.65
CA PHE A 124 2.90 2.97 12.45
C PHE A 124 2.64 3.52 13.86
N PHE A 125 3.68 4.04 14.54
CA PHE A 125 3.50 4.63 15.86
C PHE A 125 2.56 5.82 15.85
N ARG A 126 2.67 6.68 14.84
CA ARG A 126 1.84 7.88 14.69
C ARG A 126 0.39 7.55 14.34
N ILE A 127 0.15 6.61 13.42
CA ILE A 127 -1.20 6.34 12.90
C ILE A 127 -1.99 5.32 13.72
N VAL A 128 -1.32 4.41 14.45
CA VAL A 128 -1.99 3.34 15.20
C VAL A 128 -1.69 3.41 16.70
N LEU A 129 -0.41 3.34 17.09
CA LEU A 129 -0.06 3.12 18.50
C LEU A 129 -0.39 4.35 19.37
N LEU A 130 -0.02 5.55 18.93
CA LEU A 130 -0.24 6.79 19.67
C LEU A 130 -1.74 7.07 19.85
N PRO A 131 -2.59 7.13 18.80
CA PRO A 131 -4.02 7.34 18.95
C PRO A 131 -4.67 6.31 19.88
N ARG A 132 -4.24 5.05 19.79
CA ARG A 132 -4.76 3.98 20.63
C ARG A 132 -4.42 4.15 22.12
N VAL A 133 -3.19 4.56 22.42
CA VAL A 133 -2.75 4.82 23.81
C VAL A 133 -3.51 6.00 24.40
N ARG A 134 -3.63 7.10 23.65
CA ARG A 134 -4.36 8.30 24.10
C ARG A 134 -5.84 7.99 24.38
N LYS A 135 -6.48 7.23 23.48
CA LYS A 135 -7.86 6.76 23.67
C LYS A 135 -8.03 5.93 24.94
N ASP A 136 -7.16 4.96 25.19
CA ASP A 136 -7.23 4.11 26.38
C ASP A 136 -7.05 4.90 27.68
N ILE A 137 -6.12 5.87 27.70
CA ILE A 137 -5.91 6.75 28.87
C ILE A 137 -7.13 7.63 29.10
N TYR A 138 -7.71 8.19 28.04
CA TYR A 138 -8.90 9.04 28.13
C TYR A 138 -10.12 8.26 28.65
N GLU A 139 -10.34 7.03 28.16
CA GLU A 139 -11.50 6.21 28.54
C GLU A 139 -11.35 5.59 29.94
N ASN A 140 -10.17 5.09 30.29
CA ASN A 140 -9.96 4.28 31.49
C ASN A 140 -9.25 5.02 32.63
N ASN A 141 -8.71 6.22 32.41
CA ASN A 141 -7.83 6.97 33.33
C ASN A 141 -6.54 6.24 33.76
N HIS A 142 -6.31 5.04 33.22
CA HIS A 142 -5.10 4.25 33.39
C HIS A 142 -4.80 3.55 32.07
N LEU A 143 -3.52 3.28 31.80
CA LEU A 143 -3.11 2.60 30.58
C LEU A 143 -3.10 1.09 30.80
N ASN A 144 -3.73 0.35 29.89
CA ASN A 144 -3.67 -1.10 29.87
C ASN A 144 -2.20 -1.60 29.84
N ILE A 145 -1.90 -2.64 30.62
CA ILE A 145 -0.53 -3.17 30.74
C ILE A 145 0.06 -3.64 29.40
N ALA A 146 -0.76 -4.17 28.49
CA ALA A 146 -0.30 -4.58 27.16
C ALA A 146 0.08 -3.37 26.29
N LEU A 147 -0.67 -2.27 26.38
CA LEU A 147 -0.34 -1.01 25.70
C LEU A 147 0.92 -0.36 26.29
N TYR A 148 1.06 -0.38 27.62
CA TYR A 148 2.30 0.04 28.29
C TYR A 148 3.51 -0.75 27.78
N ARG A 149 3.39 -2.09 27.70
CA ARG A 149 4.44 -2.96 27.14
C ARG A 149 4.67 -2.69 25.64
N SER A 150 3.64 -2.26 24.90
CA SER A 150 3.76 -1.88 23.49
C SER A 150 4.66 -0.66 23.34
N LEU A 151 4.46 0.37 24.17
CA LEU A 151 5.34 1.55 24.22
C LEU A 151 6.78 1.17 24.60
N GLN A 152 6.96 0.30 25.59
CA GLN A 152 8.30 -0.21 25.94
C GLN A 152 8.98 -0.94 24.77
N LYS A 153 8.19 -1.64 23.94
CA LYS A 153 8.72 -2.30 22.75
C LYS A 153 9.07 -1.29 21.66
N ALA A 154 8.25 -0.26 21.46
CA ALA A 154 8.51 0.83 20.52
C ALA A 154 9.84 1.56 20.80
N LEU A 155 10.23 1.70 22.07
CA LEU A 155 11.53 2.26 22.47
C LEU A 155 12.75 1.50 21.94
N GLN A 156 12.61 0.26 21.44
CA GLN A 156 13.73 -0.42 20.76
C GLN A 156 14.15 0.28 19.45
N LYS A 157 13.34 1.21 18.94
CA LYS A 157 13.71 2.14 17.87
C LYS A 157 13.56 3.58 18.35
N PRO A 158 14.57 4.15 19.05
CA PRO A 158 14.48 5.47 19.69
C PRO A 158 14.08 6.60 18.72
N SER A 159 14.71 6.66 17.54
CA SER A 159 14.41 7.70 16.53
C SER A 159 12.95 7.66 16.06
N ALA A 160 12.41 6.45 15.84
CA ALA A 160 11.02 6.25 15.45
C ALA A 160 10.07 6.59 16.59
N PHE A 161 10.40 6.22 17.83
CA PHE A 161 9.63 6.56 19.02
C PHE A 161 9.55 8.08 19.24
N CYS A 162 10.67 8.79 19.16
CA CYS A 162 10.70 10.25 19.34
C CYS A 162 9.81 10.94 18.31
N LYS A 163 9.99 10.64 17.01
CA LYS A 163 9.25 11.30 15.92
C LYS A 163 7.81 10.82 15.76
N GLY A 164 7.49 9.61 16.23
CA GLY A 164 6.18 8.99 16.08
C GLY A 164 5.28 9.13 17.30
N ILE A 165 5.84 9.36 18.48
CA ILE A 165 5.11 9.40 19.76
C ILE A 165 5.44 10.67 20.53
N LEU A 166 6.71 10.89 20.90
CA LEU A 166 7.08 11.96 21.84
C LEU A 166 6.84 13.36 21.27
N ILE A 167 7.41 13.65 20.09
CA ILE A 167 7.27 14.96 19.43
C ILE A 167 5.79 15.25 19.13
N PRO A 168 5.00 14.34 18.51
CA PRO A 168 3.57 14.57 18.31
C PRO A 168 2.79 14.82 19.60
N LEU A 169 3.13 14.17 20.71
CA LEU A 169 2.50 14.44 22.01
C LEU A 169 2.80 15.87 22.49
N CYS A 170 4.06 16.29 22.44
CA CYS A 170 4.48 17.64 22.83
C CYS A 170 3.86 18.72 21.93
N GLU A 171 3.89 18.52 20.61
CA GLU A 171 3.37 19.47 19.63
C GLU A 171 1.84 19.58 19.66
N SER A 172 1.13 18.51 20.02
CA SER A 172 -0.33 18.50 20.02
C SER A 172 -0.97 19.48 21.00
N ARG A 173 -0.21 19.96 22.01
CA ARG A 173 -0.68 20.83 23.12
C ARG A 173 -1.94 20.33 23.87
N THR A 174 -2.33 19.08 23.63
CA THR A 174 -3.45 18.40 24.29
C THR A 174 -2.96 17.31 25.25
N CYS A 175 -1.64 17.23 25.48
CA CYS A 175 -1.04 16.24 26.35
C CYS A 175 -1.54 16.45 27.79
N THR A 176 -2.16 15.41 28.36
CA THR A 176 -2.62 15.44 29.74
C THR A 176 -1.48 15.08 30.72
N PRO A 177 -1.52 15.53 31.98
CA PRO A 177 -0.51 15.14 32.99
C PRO A 177 -0.38 13.63 33.16
N ARG A 178 -1.48 12.89 32.89
CA ARG A 178 -1.50 11.42 32.95
C ARG A 178 -0.72 10.80 31.79
N GLU A 179 -0.91 11.30 30.58
CA GLU A 179 -0.14 10.89 29.40
C GLU A 179 1.35 11.16 29.62
N GLU A 180 1.71 12.36 30.10
CA GLU A 180 3.08 12.75 30.41
C GLU A 180 3.72 11.81 31.45
N CYS A 181 3.06 11.60 32.59
CA CYS A 181 3.56 10.73 33.66
C CYS A 181 3.83 9.30 33.16
N ILE A 182 2.91 8.74 32.36
CA ILE A 182 3.05 7.38 31.81
C ILE A 182 4.22 7.32 30.82
N VAL A 183 4.29 8.26 29.87
CA VAL A 183 5.36 8.27 28.86
C VAL A 183 6.72 8.53 29.50
N GLY A 184 6.81 9.46 30.45
CA GLY A 184 8.00 9.74 31.25
C GLY A 184 8.51 8.49 31.96
N SER A 185 7.63 7.76 32.65
CA SER A 185 7.97 6.52 33.36
C SER A 185 8.55 5.43 32.44
N ILE A 186 8.14 5.42 31.17
CA ILE A 186 8.61 4.46 30.17
C ILE A 186 10.00 4.83 29.67
N ILE A 187 10.27 6.13 29.48
CA ILE A 187 11.58 6.66 29.07
C ILE A 187 12.63 6.43 30.17
N GLU A 188 12.29 6.72 31.43
CA GLU A 188 13.17 6.52 32.59
C GLU A 188 13.61 5.05 32.73
N LYS A 189 12.67 4.11 32.64
CA LYS A 189 12.94 2.67 32.87
C LYS A 189 13.84 2.02 31.82
N LYS A 190 13.95 2.59 30.62
CA LYS A 190 14.61 1.94 29.48
C LYS A 190 16.02 2.45 29.20
N ALA A 191 16.58 3.29 30.09
CA ALA A 191 17.89 3.89 29.93
C ALA A 191 18.06 4.45 28.51
N PHE A 192 17.19 5.40 28.15
CA PHE A 192 17.25 6.09 26.87
C PHE A 192 18.69 6.56 26.63
N PRO A 193 19.35 6.25 25.49
CA PRO A 193 20.75 6.59 25.32
C PRO A 193 20.92 8.09 25.58
N LEU A 194 21.79 8.45 26.52
CA LEU A 194 21.91 9.82 27.05
C LEU A 194 22.02 10.88 25.94
N LEU A 195 22.58 10.50 24.78
CA LEU A 195 22.68 11.29 23.56
C LEU A 195 21.34 11.85 23.02
N TYR A 196 20.21 11.18 23.26
CA TYR A 196 18.88 11.66 22.84
C TYR A 196 18.18 12.54 23.89
N LEU A 197 18.59 12.48 25.17
CA LEU A 197 18.05 13.38 26.20
C LEU A 197 18.46 14.83 25.98
N TRP A 198 19.59 15.08 25.30
CA TRP A 198 19.98 16.42 24.86
C TRP A 198 18.97 17.04 23.88
N TYR A 199 18.34 16.24 23.01
CA TYR A 199 17.31 16.72 22.09
C TYR A 199 15.98 17.08 22.80
N VAL A 200 15.67 16.38 23.90
CA VAL A 200 14.45 16.66 24.67
C VAL A 200 14.64 17.92 25.52
N ASN A 201 15.80 18.11 26.15
CA ASN A 201 16.10 19.33 26.92
C ASN A 201 16.31 20.58 26.05
N LEU A 202 16.54 20.44 24.74
CA LEU A 202 16.65 21.58 23.83
C LEU A 202 15.26 22.06 23.30
N PHE A 203 14.21 21.27 23.54
CA PHE A 203 12.84 21.57 23.10
C PHE A 203 11.85 21.84 24.25
N PHE A 204 12.34 21.87 25.49
CA PHE A 204 11.60 22.33 26.68
C PHE A 204 12.18 23.64 27.19
#